data_AF-A0A534WUJ7-F1
#
_entry.id   AF-A0A534WUJ7-F1
#
_cell.length_a   1.000
_cell.length_b   1.000
_cell.length_c   1.000
_cell.angle_alpha   90.00
_cell.angle_beta   90.00
_cell.angle_gamma   90.00
#
_symmetry.space_group_name_H-M   'P 1'
#
loop_
_entity.id
_entity.type
_entity.pdbx_description
1 polymer ?
#
loop_
_entity_poly.entity_id
_entity_poly.type
_entity_poly.pdbx_seq_one_letter_code
_entity_poly.pdbx_strand_id
1 'polypeptide(L)'
;AWLFKILTNTFINKYRRRVKERTVVEGAAREAGNERFVTREPTESSADPEQYFFDKLLSDDVIRSIDQLPIDFRLVVILADLQEFSYKEIAEILDCPVGTVMSRLYRGRKLLQKNLLEYAVASGVLQGKQALELGSVVEEEEAVEVLEFKRRA
;
A
#
# COMPACT_ATOMS: atom_id res chain seq x y z
N ALA A 1 -14.74 5.28 -15.77
CA ALA A 1 -15.11 5.09 -14.35
C ALA A 1 -15.67 3.70 -14.00
N TRP A 2 -16.56 3.08 -14.80
CA TRP A 2 -17.25 1.83 -14.39
C TRP A 2 -16.34 0.59 -14.27
N LEU A 3 -15.42 0.39 -15.23
CA LEU A 3 -14.51 -0.77 -15.22
C LEU A 3 -13.57 -0.74 -14.00
N PHE A 4 -12.99 0.42 -13.69
CA PHE A 4 -12.14 0.59 -12.51
C PHE A 4 -12.87 0.29 -11.21
N LYS A 5 -14.15 0.67 -11.08
CA LYS A 5 -14.98 0.32 -9.92
C LYS A 5 -15.17 -1.19 -9.78
N ILE A 6 -15.37 -1.92 -10.88
CA ILE A 6 -15.44 -3.39 -10.85
C ILE A 6 -14.08 -3.97 -10.44
N LEU A 7 -12.99 -3.48 -11.03
CA LEU A 7 -11.64 -3.97 -10.76
C LEU A 7 -11.24 -3.73 -9.30
N THR A 8 -11.43 -2.52 -8.77
CA THR A 8 -11.13 -2.20 -7.38
C THR A 8 -11.99 -3.03 -6.42
N ASN A 9 -13.28 -3.16 -6.67
CA ASN A 9 -14.16 -3.96 -5.81
C ASN A 9 -13.79 -5.44 -5.83
N THR A 10 -13.53 -6.03 -7.00
CA THR A 10 -13.12 -7.44 -7.11
C THR A 10 -11.78 -7.68 -6.43
N PHE A 11 -10.83 -6.76 -6.57
CA PHE A 11 -9.54 -6.82 -5.92
C PHE A 11 -9.64 -6.67 -4.39
N ILE A 12 -10.33 -5.65 -3.87
CA ILE A 12 -10.54 -5.43 -2.43
C ILE A 12 -11.22 -6.66 -1.82
N ASN A 13 -12.25 -7.20 -2.47
CA ASN A 13 -12.97 -8.38 -1.99
C ASN A 13 -12.06 -9.61 -1.94
N LYS A 14 -11.27 -9.86 -3.00
CA LYS A 14 -10.28 -10.96 -3.00
C LYS A 14 -9.21 -10.76 -1.92
N TYR A 15 -8.71 -9.54 -1.75
CA TYR A 15 -7.70 -9.22 -0.75
C TYR A 15 -8.22 -9.42 0.67
N ARG A 16 -9.37 -8.83 1.02
CA ARG A 16 -9.99 -8.98 2.35
C ARG A 16 -10.30 -10.44 2.67
N ARG A 17 -10.74 -11.21 1.68
CA ARG A 17 -10.95 -12.65 1.82
C ARG A 17 -9.65 -13.38 2.16
N ARG A 18 -8.57 -13.13 1.40
CA ARG A 18 -7.24 -13.72 1.68
C ARG A 18 -6.70 -13.35 3.06
N VAL A 19 -6.85 -12.08 3.47
CA VAL A 19 -6.42 -11.63 4.81
C VAL A 19 -7.21 -12.37 5.88
N LYS A 20 -8.55 -12.44 5.76
CA LYS A 20 -9.41 -13.16 6.72
C LYS A 20 -9.08 -14.66 6.77
N GLU A 21 -8.87 -15.30 5.62
CA GLU A 21 -8.48 -16.71 5.54
C GLU A 21 -7.12 -16.95 6.23
N ARG A 22 -6.12 -16.08 6.04
CA ARG A 22 -4.84 -16.17 6.77
C ARG A 22 -5.00 -16.00 8.27
N THR A 23 -5.77 -15.01 8.72
CA THR A 23 -5.99 -14.77 10.16
C THR A 23 -6.76 -15.93 10.82
N VAL A 24 -7.69 -16.57 10.11
CA VAL A 24 -8.41 -17.76 10.61
C VAL A 24 -7.48 -18.97 10.70
N VAL A 25 -6.57 -19.16 9.74
CA VAL A 25 -5.56 -20.23 9.79
C VAL A 25 -4.59 -20.03 10.97
N GLU A 26 -4.16 -18.80 11.25
CA GLU A 26 -3.30 -18.49 12.40
C GLU A 26 -4.03 -18.61 13.75
N GLY A 27 -5.33 -18.27 13.80
CA GLY A 27 -6.18 -18.45 14.98
C GLY A 27 -6.45 -19.93 15.28
N ALA A 28 -6.78 -20.73 14.25
CA ALA A 28 -7.01 -22.17 14.39
C ALA A 28 -5.72 -22.95 14.74
N ALA A 29 -4.56 -22.49 14.28
CA ALA A 29 -3.26 -23.07 14.63
C ALA A 29 -2.86 -22.87 16.11
N ARG A 30 -3.47 -21.92 16.83
CA ARG A 30 -3.25 -21.73 18.28
C ARG A 30 -4.11 -22.66 19.15
N GLU A 31 -5.22 -23.19 18.63
CA GLU A 31 -6.13 -24.06 19.40
C GLU A 31 -6.03 -25.54 19.03
N ALA A 32 -5.61 -25.88 17.80
CA ALA A 32 -5.47 -27.27 17.37
C ALA A 32 -3.99 -27.67 17.32
N GLY A 33 -3.57 -28.47 18.31
CA GLY A 33 -2.31 -29.20 18.26
C GLY A 33 -2.21 -30.04 16.98
N ASN A 34 -1.23 -29.70 16.14
CA ASN A 34 -0.57 -30.58 15.18
C ASN A 34 -1.45 -31.41 14.23
N GLU A 35 -2.11 -30.77 13.26
CA GLU A 35 -2.43 -31.43 11.99
C GLU A 35 -2.06 -30.51 10.81
N ARG A 36 -0.89 -30.79 10.23
CA ARG A 36 -0.39 -30.12 9.02
C ARG A 36 -1.23 -30.56 7.82
N PHE A 37 -2.25 -29.78 7.49
CA PHE A 37 -2.83 -29.80 6.15
C PHE A 37 -1.96 -28.93 5.24
N VAL A 38 -1.09 -29.59 4.47
CA VAL A 38 -0.34 -28.97 3.38
C VAL A 38 -1.32 -28.72 2.24
N THR A 39 -1.97 -27.55 2.28
CA THR A 39 -2.71 -27.06 1.12
C THR A 39 -1.68 -26.63 0.08
N ARG A 40 -1.61 -27.38 -1.01
CA ARG A 40 -0.76 -27.13 -2.17
C ARG A 40 -0.89 -25.68 -2.62
N GLU A 41 0.15 -24.89 -2.39
CA GLU A 41 0.36 -23.57 -2.99
C GLU A 41 0.18 -23.72 -4.52
N PRO A 42 -0.72 -22.96 -5.16
CA PRO A 42 -0.57 -22.71 -6.57
C PRO A 42 0.67 -21.84 -6.69
N THR A 43 1.76 -22.45 -7.14
CA THR A 43 2.92 -21.76 -7.71
C THR A 43 2.45 -21.06 -8.98
N GLU A 44 1.75 -19.93 -8.83
CA GLU A 44 1.46 -19.02 -9.93
C GLU A 44 2.71 -18.16 -10.17
N SER A 45 3.75 -18.82 -10.66
CA SER A 45 4.70 -18.18 -11.58
C SER A 45 4.02 -18.09 -12.95
N SER A 46 3.00 -17.25 -13.02
CA SER A 46 2.61 -16.62 -14.28
C SER A 46 3.07 -15.18 -14.15
N ALA A 47 4.33 -14.93 -14.49
CA ALA A 47 4.79 -13.58 -14.74
C ALA A 47 3.89 -13.02 -15.84
N ASP A 48 2.93 -12.21 -15.43
CA ASP A 48 2.04 -11.49 -16.32
C ASP A 48 2.93 -10.62 -17.23
N PRO A 49 2.86 -10.74 -18.56
CA PRO A 49 3.67 -9.94 -19.48
C PRO A 49 3.54 -8.43 -19.24
N GLU A 50 2.40 -7.99 -18.71
CA GLU A 50 2.19 -6.60 -18.29
C GLU A 50 3.05 -6.26 -17.07
N GLN A 51 3.12 -7.14 -16.07
CA GLN A 51 3.97 -6.98 -14.88
C GLN A 51 5.44 -6.81 -15.25
N TYR A 52 5.95 -7.64 -16.17
CA TYR A 52 7.33 -7.55 -16.66
C TYR A 52 7.63 -6.24 -17.43
N PHE A 53 6.61 -5.63 -18.06
CA PHE A 53 6.74 -4.34 -18.73
C PHE A 53 6.73 -3.17 -17.74
N PHE A 54 5.87 -3.22 -16.71
CA PHE A 54 5.87 -2.25 -15.61
C PHE A 54 7.17 -2.30 -14.80
N ASP A 55 7.72 -3.49 -14.56
CA ASP A 55 9.02 -3.72 -13.91
C ASP A 55 10.20 -3.05 -14.65
N LYS A 56 10.05 -2.73 -15.95
CA LYS A 56 11.09 -2.02 -16.73
C LYS A 56 10.93 -0.51 -16.77
N LEU A 57 9.75 0.03 -16.44
CA LEU A 57 9.47 1.46 -16.58
C LEU A 57 9.62 2.23 -15.26
N LEU A 58 9.35 1.57 -14.13
CA LEU A 58 9.63 2.07 -12.78
C LEU A 58 10.79 1.29 -12.19
N SER A 59 11.62 1.91 -11.34
CA SER A 59 12.61 1.15 -10.60
C SER A 59 11.92 0.14 -9.67
N ASP A 60 12.48 -1.07 -9.57
CA ASP A 60 11.99 -2.14 -8.69
C ASP A 60 11.68 -1.62 -7.28
N ASP A 61 12.50 -0.69 -6.77
CA ASP A 61 12.35 -0.10 -5.44
C ASP A 61 11.09 0.77 -5.30
N VAL A 62 10.69 1.49 -6.35
CA VAL A 62 9.46 2.29 -6.39
C VAL A 62 8.24 1.39 -6.36
N ILE A 63 8.20 0.36 -7.21
CA ILE A 63 7.10 -0.60 -7.25
C ILE A 63 6.98 -1.32 -5.89
N ARG A 64 8.09 -1.81 -5.35
CA ARG A 64 8.13 -2.47 -4.04
C ARG A 64 7.61 -1.55 -2.92
N SER A 65 7.99 -0.28 -2.94
CA SER A 65 7.56 0.69 -1.93
C SER A 65 6.05 0.95 -1.99
N ILE A 66 5.47 1.06 -3.19
CA ILE A 66 4.03 1.14 -3.39
C ILE A 66 3.35 -0.14 -2.90
N ASP A 67 3.94 -1.30 -3.19
CA ASP A 67 3.42 -2.60 -2.79
C ASP A 67 3.53 -2.93 -1.30
N GLN A 68 4.29 -2.14 -0.54
CA GLN A 68 4.32 -2.24 0.93
C GLN A 68 3.24 -1.37 1.59
N LEU A 69 2.63 -0.42 0.87
CA LEU A 69 1.58 0.42 1.45
C LEU A 69 0.36 -0.42 1.84
N PRO A 70 -0.28 -0.11 2.98
CA PRO A 70 -1.62 -0.60 3.28
C PRO A 70 -2.57 -0.33 2.13
N ILE A 71 -3.47 -1.30 1.87
CA ILE A 71 -4.25 -1.34 0.64
C ILE A 71 -5.10 -0.08 0.40
N ASP A 72 -5.66 0.48 1.47
CA ASP A 72 -6.49 1.68 1.41
C ASP A 72 -5.71 2.93 0.98
N PHE A 73 -4.41 3.00 1.30
CA PHE A 73 -3.53 4.08 0.89
C PHE A 73 -2.98 3.82 -0.51
N ARG A 74 -2.57 2.59 -0.79
CA ARG A 74 -2.05 2.16 -2.10
C ARG A 74 -3.03 2.47 -3.23
N LEU A 75 -4.29 2.09 -3.06
CA LEU A 75 -5.32 2.30 -4.08
C LEU A 75 -5.51 3.78 -4.40
N VAL A 76 -5.54 4.63 -3.39
CA VAL A 76 -5.72 6.08 -3.59
C VAL A 76 -4.50 6.69 -4.27
N VAL A 77 -3.28 6.28 -3.89
CA VAL A 77 -2.06 6.75 -4.55
C VAL A 77 -2.02 6.31 -6.01
N ILE A 78 -2.30 5.05 -6.33
CA ILE A 78 -2.30 4.58 -7.73
C ILE A 78 -3.33 5.34 -8.56
N LEU A 79 -4.55 5.49 -8.05
CA LEU A 79 -5.60 6.18 -8.79
C LEU A 79 -5.32 7.67 -9.00
N ALA A 80 -4.70 8.35 -8.02
CA ALA A 80 -4.40 9.77 -8.11
C ALA A 80 -3.10 10.07 -8.87
N ASP A 81 -2.00 9.40 -8.52
CA ASP A 81 -0.65 9.76 -8.93
C ASP A 81 -0.20 9.02 -10.20
N LEU A 82 -0.76 7.84 -10.49
CA LEU A 82 -0.41 7.04 -11.67
C LEU A 82 -1.50 7.07 -12.75
N GLN A 83 -2.76 7.11 -12.36
CA GLN A 83 -3.90 7.12 -13.29
C GLN A 83 -4.54 8.50 -13.45
N GLU A 84 -4.05 9.51 -12.72
CA GLU A 84 -4.46 10.91 -12.82
C GLU A 84 -5.98 11.17 -12.66
N PHE A 85 -6.70 10.30 -11.95
CA PHE A 85 -8.12 10.52 -11.67
C PHE A 85 -8.33 11.70 -10.72
N SER A 86 -9.42 12.43 -10.91
CA SER A 86 -9.82 13.47 -9.97
C SER A 86 -10.27 12.87 -8.64
N TYR A 87 -10.15 13.64 -7.54
CA TYR A 87 -10.55 13.16 -6.21
C TYR A 87 -12.03 12.77 -6.13
N LYS A 88 -12.90 13.37 -6.97
CA LYS A 88 -14.31 13.01 -7.08
C LYS A 88 -14.48 11.64 -7.74
N GLU A 89 -13.78 11.37 -8.84
CA GLU A 89 -13.83 10.06 -9.50
C GLU A 89 -13.26 8.95 -8.62
N ILE A 90 -12.19 9.23 -7.88
CA ILE A 90 -11.62 8.28 -6.92
C ILE A 90 -12.63 7.96 -5.81
N ALA A 91 -13.32 8.97 -5.28
CA ALA A 91 -14.37 8.78 -4.29
C ALA A 91 -15.52 7.89 -4.83
N GLU A 92 -15.91 8.08 -6.09
CA GLU A 92 -16.92 7.25 -6.76
C GLU A 92 -16.45 5.80 -7.00
N ILE A 93 -15.18 5.62 -7.38
CA ILE A 93 -14.55 4.31 -7.63
C ILE A 93 -14.42 3.51 -6.33
N LEU A 94 -13.99 4.17 -5.24
CA LEU A 94 -13.72 3.53 -3.94
C LEU A 94 -14.92 3.54 -2.99
N ASP A 95 -16.03 4.13 -3.41
CA ASP A 95 -17.27 4.23 -2.62
C ASP A 95 -17.03 4.86 -1.23
N CYS A 96 -16.33 5.99 -1.21
CA CYS A 96 -15.98 6.70 0.02
C CYS A 96 -16.06 8.23 -0.11
N PRO A 97 -16.14 8.99 0.99
CA PRO A 97 -16.15 10.45 0.92
C PRO A 97 -14.85 11.03 0.33
N VAL A 98 -14.95 12.14 -0.39
CA VAL A 98 -13.77 12.86 -0.95
C VAL A 98 -12.76 13.24 0.15
N GLY A 99 -13.21 13.60 1.36
CA GLY A 99 -12.31 13.86 2.49
C GLY A 99 -11.53 12.62 2.95
N THR A 100 -12.09 11.42 2.79
CA THR A 100 -11.39 10.16 3.03
C THR A 100 -10.32 9.91 1.97
N VAL A 101 -10.61 10.24 0.70
CA VAL A 101 -9.60 10.20 -0.38
C VAL A 101 -8.43 11.12 -0.05
N MET A 102 -8.70 12.39 0.29
CA MET A 102 -7.65 13.36 0.63
C MET A 102 -6.77 12.91 1.79
N SER A 103 -7.39 12.45 2.89
CA SER A 103 -6.66 12.00 4.07
C SER A 103 -5.86 10.71 3.83
N ARG A 104 -6.40 9.75 3.07
CA ARG A 104 -5.70 8.53 2.66
C ARG A 104 -4.54 8.83 1.70
N LEU A 105 -4.74 9.75 0.75
CA LEU A 105 -3.70 10.16 -0.19
C LEU A 105 -2.53 10.83 0.53
N TYR A 106 -2.82 11.76 1.45
CA TYR A 106 -1.81 12.42 2.26
C TYR A 106 -0.96 11.41 3.05
N ARG A 107 -1.62 10.48 3.77
CA ARG A 107 -0.91 9.45 4.53
C ARG A 107 -0.12 8.49 3.63
N GLY A 108 -0.72 8.08 2.49
CA GLY A 108 -0.06 7.22 1.52
C GLY A 108 1.20 7.83 0.93
N ARG A 109 1.15 9.11 0.54
CA ARG A 109 2.33 9.84 0.03
C ARG A 109 3.41 10.01 1.10
N LYS A 110 3.02 10.24 2.36
CA LYS A 110 3.98 10.32 3.47
C LYS A 110 4.69 9.00 3.75
N LEU A 111 3.95 7.88 3.72
CA LEU A 111 4.53 6.54 3.80
C LEU A 111 5.48 6.26 2.63
N LEU A 112 5.13 6.66 1.41
CA LEU A 112 6.03 6.53 0.26
C LEU A 112 7.28 7.38 0.40
N GLN A 113 7.15 8.62 0.87
CA GLN A 113 8.28 9.50 1.11
C GLN A 113 9.29 8.86 2.08
N LYS A 114 8.79 8.20 3.14
CA LYS A 114 9.62 7.44 4.07
C LYS A 114 10.31 6.26 3.38
N ASN A 115 9.54 5.42 2.67
CA ASN A 115 10.05 4.20 2.05
C ASN A 115 11.05 4.48 0.92
N LEU A 116 10.91 5.62 0.24
CA LEU A 116 11.72 6.00 -0.92
C LEU A 116 12.83 6.99 -0.59
N LEU A 117 13.09 7.30 0.68
CA LEU A 117 14.10 8.28 1.07
C LEU A 117 15.50 7.87 0.57
N GLU A 118 15.88 6.61 0.80
CA GLU A 118 17.18 6.07 0.35
C GLU A 118 17.28 6.05 -1.18
N TYR A 119 16.21 5.62 -1.84
CA TYR A 119 16.11 5.65 -3.30
C TYR A 119 16.30 7.07 -3.84
N ALA A 120 15.63 8.07 -3.25
CA ALA A 120 15.69 9.46 -3.68
C ALA A 120 17.10 10.07 -3.52
N VAL A 121 17.85 9.66 -2.50
CA VAL A 121 19.26 10.05 -2.34
C VAL A 121 20.14 9.36 -3.39
N ALA A 122 19.96 8.05 -3.58
CA ALA A 122 20.75 7.27 -4.53
C ALA A 122 20.52 7.71 -5.99
N SER A 123 19.28 8.09 -6.33
CA SER A 123 18.91 8.59 -7.66
C SER A 123 19.21 10.08 -7.87
N GLY A 124 19.75 10.78 -6.85
CA GLY A 124 20.08 12.20 -6.90
C GLY A 124 18.86 13.15 -6.93
N VAL A 125 17.67 12.65 -6.59
CA VAL A 125 16.44 13.44 -6.50
C VAL A 125 16.46 14.34 -5.25
N LEU A 126 17.06 13.87 -4.16
CA LEU A 126 17.31 14.65 -2.95
C LEU A 126 18.80 14.84 -2.71
N GLN A 127 19.20 16.04 -2.28
CA GLN A 127 20.55 16.27 -1.78
C GLN A 127 20.70 15.68 -0.37
N GLY A 128 21.88 15.18 0.00
CA GLY A 128 22.11 14.52 1.29
C GLY A 128 21.73 15.34 2.54
N LYS A 129 21.81 16.68 2.48
CA LYS A 129 21.31 17.56 3.54
C LYS A 129 19.78 17.56 3.64
N GLN A 130 19.10 17.62 2.50
CA GLN A 130 17.63 17.59 2.43
C GLN A 130 17.09 16.24 2.91
N ALA A 131 17.80 15.14 2.64
CA ALA A 131 17.42 13.82 3.11
C ALA A 131 17.54 13.68 4.64
N LEU A 132 18.59 14.26 5.26
CA LEU A 132 18.74 14.28 6.72
C LEU A 132 17.60 15.06 7.40
N GLU A 133 17.27 16.24 6.86
CA GLU A 133 16.16 17.07 7.38
C GLU A 133 14.83 16.34 7.25
N LEU A 134 14.56 15.71 6.10
CA LEU A 134 13.34 14.92 5.89
C LEU A 134 13.28 13.71 6.84
N GLY A 135 14.39 13.01 7.03
CA GLY A 135 14.48 11.88 7.96
C GLY A 135 14.11 12.28 9.39
N SER A 136 14.65 13.41 9.87
CA SER A 136 14.31 13.91 11.21
C SER A 136 12.84 14.29 11.39
N VAL A 137 12.22 14.89 10.36
CA VAL A 137 10.80 15.28 10.41
C VAL A 137 9.90 14.04 10.42
N VAL A 138 10.24 13.01 9.63
CA VAL A 138 9.48 11.77 9.57
C VAL A 138 9.53 11.02 10.91
N GLU A 139 10.68 10.97 11.57
CA GLU A 139 10.83 10.35 12.91
C GLU A 139 10.03 11.09 13.99
N GLU A 140 10.05 12.43 13.98
CA GLU A 140 9.27 13.24 14.92
C GLU A 140 7.76 13.06 14.74
N GLU A 141 7.28 13.05 13.50
CA GLU A 141 5.85 12.89 13.23
C GLU A 141 5.33 11.48 13.56
N GLU A 142 6.16 10.44 13.39
CA GLU A 142 5.81 9.06 13.78
C GLU A 142 5.70 8.94 15.30
N ALA A 143 6.59 9.59 16.05
CA ALA A 143 6.48 9.68 17.51
C ALA A 143 5.18 10.38 17.94
N VAL A 144 4.78 11.46 17.25
CA VAL A 144 3.52 12.18 17.52
C VAL A 144 2.29 11.30 17.20
N GLU A 145 2.26 10.61 16.07
CA GLU A 145 1.12 9.77 15.68
C GLU A 145 0.94 8.57 16.61
N VAL A 146 2.04 7.93 17.04
CA VAL A 146 2.02 6.85 18.04
C VAL A 146 1.49 7.36 19.39
N LEU A 147 1.88 8.57 19.79
CA LEU A 147 1.39 9.19 21.03
C LEU A 147 -0.09 9.59 20.95
N GLU A 148 -0.57 10.07 19.80
CA GLU A 148 -1.99 10.36 19.59
C GLU A 148 -2.85 9.08 19.57
N PHE A 149 -2.35 8.01 18.95
CA PHE A 149 -3.05 6.72 18.92
C PHE A 149 -3.22 6.14 20.32
N LYS A 150 -2.18 6.21 21.16
CA LYS A 150 -2.24 5.79 22.57
C LYS A 150 -3.17 6.65 23.44
N ARG A 151 -3.53 7.87 23.02
CA ARG A 151 -4.51 8.74 23.72
C ARG A 151 -5.96 8.44 23.32
N ARG A 152 -6.17 7.74 22.21
CA ARG A 152 -7.50 7.40 21.66
C ARG A 152 -7.92 5.94 21.92
N ALA A 153 -7.02 5.11 22.43
CA ALA A 153 -7.26 3.74 22.88
C ALA A 153 -7.38 3.69 24.41
#